data_AF-A0AAE7BAR3-F1
#
_entry.id   AF-A0AAE7BAR3-F1
#
_cell.length_a   1.000
_cell.length_b   1.000
_cell.length_c   1.000
_cell.angle_alpha   90.00
_cell.angle_beta   90.00
_cell.angle_gamma   90.00
#
_symmetry.space_group_name_H-M   'P 1'
#
loop_
_entity.id
_entity.type
_entity.pdbx_description
1 polymer ?
#
loop_
_entity_poly.entity_id
_entity_poly.type
_entity_poly.pdbx_seq_one_letter_code
_entity_poly.pdbx_strand_id
1 'polypeptide(L)'
;MDLNFFIFNTFCLMKSFIFTPLLLIGLLITSLSLILTLKNNNIYIKEFKNHKNAELFIKTIFDLSRYLVISFFYSLTMSFFHIDELLSNFELVIYFIFSVIYILLLLVIGFNLFKIVSNIKDIVLVSLKD
;
A
#
# COMPACT_ATOMS: atom_id res chain seq x y z
N MET A 1 -16.90 13.38 18.49
CA MET A 1 -15.48 13.44 18.17
C MET A 1 -15.28 14.70 17.34
N ASP A 2 -14.47 15.65 17.80
CA ASP A 2 -14.35 16.95 17.14
C ASP A 2 -13.70 16.81 15.76
N LEU A 3 -14.31 17.46 14.76
CA LEU A 3 -13.86 17.45 13.36
C LEU A 3 -12.40 17.90 13.23
N ASN A 4 -12.02 18.91 14.01
CA ASN A 4 -10.64 19.42 14.08
C ASN A 4 -9.66 18.37 14.58
N PHE A 5 -10.08 17.55 15.55
CA PHE A 5 -9.24 16.49 16.10
C PHE A 5 -9.05 15.34 15.10
N PHE A 6 -10.10 14.99 14.34
CA PHE A 6 -9.99 14.03 13.24
C PHE A 6 -9.02 14.51 12.15
N ILE A 7 -9.17 15.76 11.70
CA ILE A 7 -8.30 16.36 10.68
C ILE A 7 -6.86 16.39 11.18
N PHE A 8 -6.62 16.93 12.38
CA PHE A 8 -5.29 17.02 12.97
C PHE A 8 -4.58 15.66 13.02
N ASN A 9 -5.24 14.63 13.57
CA ASN A 9 -4.65 13.29 13.65
C ASN A 9 -4.37 12.69 12.27
N THR A 10 -5.26 12.89 11.32
CA THR A 10 -5.08 12.37 9.96
C THR A 10 -3.87 13.00 9.29
N PHE A 11 -3.68 14.32 9.45
CA PHE A 11 -2.50 15.02 8.93
C PHE A 11 -1.20 14.61 9.65
N CYS A 12 -1.24 14.41 10.96
CA CYS A 12 -0.10 13.86 11.71
C CYS A 12 0.30 12.48 11.18
N LEU A 13 -0.68 11.61 10.92
CA LEU A 13 -0.45 10.29 10.32
C LEU A 13 0.17 10.42 8.93
N MET A 14 -0.36 11.28 8.07
CA MET A 14 0.20 11.54 6.73
C MET A 14 1.67 11.93 6.80
N LYS A 15 2.03 12.89 7.66
CA LYS A 15 3.42 13.32 7.85
C LYS A 15 4.35 12.17 8.29
N SER A 16 3.87 11.29 9.17
CA SER A 16 4.65 10.13 9.61
C SER A 16 4.81 9.04 8.54
N PHE A 17 3.87 8.98 7.58
CA PHE A 17 3.82 7.95 6.55
C PHE A 17 4.69 8.24 5.33
N ILE A 18 5.55 9.27 5.34
CA ILE A 18 6.43 9.58 4.19
C ILE A 18 7.49 8.48 3.97
N PHE A 19 7.97 7.85 5.05
CA PHE A 19 9.01 6.81 4.98
C PHE A 19 8.47 5.38 4.77
N THR A 20 7.23 5.12 5.19
CA THR A 20 6.61 3.78 5.13
C THR A 20 6.47 3.23 3.69
N PRO A 21 6.07 4.02 2.68
CA PRO A 21 6.04 3.61 1.28
C PRO A 21 7.43 3.23 0.74
N LEU A 22 8.50 3.91 1.18
CA LEU A 22 9.87 3.59 0.78
C LEU A 22 10.30 2.21 1.30
N LEU A 23 10.02 1.94 2.58
CA LEU A 23 10.27 0.64 3.21
C LEU A 23 9.44 -0.48 2.55
N LEU A 24 8.18 -0.20 2.22
CA LEU A 24 7.31 -1.14 1.52
C LEU A 24 7.77 -1.42 0.09
N ILE A 25 8.24 -0.41 -0.67
CA ILE A 25 8.86 -0.61 -1.99
C ILE A 25 10.09 -1.51 -1.86
N GLY A 26 10.95 -1.26 -0.86
CA GLY A 26 12.09 -2.12 -0.55
C GLY A 26 11.68 -3.57 -0.30
N LEU A 27 10.68 -3.78 0.57
CA LEU A 27 10.13 -5.09 0.90
C LEU A 27 9.52 -5.81 -0.31
N LEU A 28 8.83 -5.08 -1.20
CA LEU A 28 8.25 -5.61 -2.43
C LEU A 28 9.32 -6.00 -3.46
N ILE A 29 10.37 -5.20 -3.61
CA ILE A 29 11.53 -5.54 -4.45
C ILE A 29 12.23 -6.78 -3.91
N THR A 30 12.46 -6.87 -2.60
CA THR A 30 13.05 -8.09 -2.00
C THR A 30 12.16 -9.30 -2.15
N SER A 31 10.84 -9.15 -2.01
CA SER A 31 9.89 -10.26 -2.21
C SER A 31 9.89 -10.73 -3.67
N LEU A 32 9.90 -9.80 -4.62
CA LEU A 32 10.00 -10.10 -6.05
C LEU A 32 11.34 -10.77 -6.37
N SER A 33 12.45 -10.25 -5.85
CA SER A 33 13.79 -10.84 -6.02
C SER A 33 13.84 -12.25 -5.45
N LEU A 34 13.30 -12.47 -4.25
CA LEU A 34 13.31 -13.79 -3.60
C LEU A 34 12.51 -14.81 -4.41
N ILE A 35 11.37 -14.40 -4.97
CA ILE A 35 10.57 -15.24 -5.87
C ILE A 35 11.29 -15.49 -7.22
N LEU A 36 12.00 -14.50 -7.77
CA LEU A 36 12.81 -14.64 -8.98
C LEU A 36 14.07 -15.50 -8.77
N THR A 37 14.67 -15.46 -7.58
CA THR A 37 15.80 -16.32 -7.21
C THR A 37 15.33 -17.75 -7.00
N LEU A 38 14.16 -17.96 -6.39
CA LEU A 38 13.50 -19.26 -6.34
C LEU A 38 13.15 -19.80 -7.75
N LYS A 39 12.75 -18.92 -8.68
CA LYS A 39 12.45 -19.20 -10.10
C LYS A 39 13.62 -19.81 -10.89
N ASN A 40 14.87 -19.50 -10.55
CA ASN A 40 16.03 -20.01 -11.29
C ASN A 40 16.51 -21.40 -10.84
N ASN A 41 16.07 -21.90 -9.67
CA ASN A 41 16.65 -23.10 -9.05
C ASN A 41 15.74 -24.34 -9.00
N ASN A 42 14.49 -24.31 -9.47
CA ASN A 42 13.56 -25.42 -9.21
C ASN A 42 12.72 -25.90 -10.42
N ILE A 43 12.74 -27.22 -10.66
CA ILE A 43 12.03 -27.91 -11.76
C ILE A 43 10.50 -27.84 -11.58
N TYR A 44 10.02 -27.76 -10.34
CA TYR A 44 8.60 -27.62 -9.96
C TYR A 44 7.95 -26.30 -10.41
N ILE A 45 8.72 -25.33 -10.93
CA ILE A 45 8.22 -24.01 -11.34
C ILE A 45 7.74 -23.99 -12.81
N LYS A 46 8.03 -25.03 -13.61
CA LYS A 46 7.43 -25.16 -14.95
C LYS A 46 5.90 -25.25 -14.88
N GLU A 47 5.36 -25.79 -13.78
CA GLU A 47 3.92 -25.81 -13.50
C GLU A 47 3.41 -24.48 -12.92
N PHE A 48 4.25 -23.76 -12.17
CA PHE A 48 3.93 -22.43 -11.64
C PHE A 48 3.68 -21.38 -12.75
N LYS A 49 4.38 -21.51 -13.88
CA LYS A 49 4.19 -20.64 -15.06
C LYS A 49 2.80 -20.80 -15.70
N ASN A 50 2.11 -21.90 -15.43
CA ASN A 50 0.74 -22.16 -15.89
C ASN A 50 -0.33 -21.81 -14.83
N HIS A 51 0.08 -21.41 -13.62
CA HIS A 51 -0.85 -21.09 -12.54
C HIS A 51 -1.28 -19.62 -12.61
N LYS A 52 -2.57 -19.40 -12.89
CA LYS A 52 -3.28 -18.11 -12.88
C LYS A 52 -3.02 -17.26 -11.61
N ASN A 53 -2.64 -17.92 -10.51
CA ASN A 53 -2.35 -17.29 -9.21
C ASN A 53 -1.03 -16.50 -9.20
N ALA A 54 -0.04 -16.88 -10.02
CA ALA A 54 1.23 -16.17 -10.11
C ALA A 54 1.09 -14.80 -10.79
N GLU A 55 0.31 -14.74 -11.88
CA GLU A 55 -0.02 -13.49 -12.56
C GLU A 55 -0.88 -12.57 -11.67
N LEU A 56 -1.86 -13.14 -10.96
CA LEU A 56 -2.66 -12.42 -9.96
C LEU A 56 -1.80 -11.85 -8.84
N PHE A 57 -0.79 -12.58 -8.38
CA PHE A 57 0.15 -12.12 -7.36
C PHE A 57 0.98 -10.93 -7.85
N ILE A 58 1.61 -11.05 -9.02
CA ILE A 58 2.39 -9.96 -9.62
C ILE A 58 1.52 -8.72 -9.87
N LYS A 59 0.31 -8.91 -10.40
CA LYS A 59 -0.65 -7.82 -10.62
C LYS A 59 -1.04 -7.13 -9.32
N THR A 60 -1.30 -7.89 -8.26
CA THR A 60 -1.66 -7.32 -6.95
C THR A 60 -0.50 -6.55 -6.33
N ILE A 61 0.74 -7.00 -6.51
CA ILE A 61 1.95 -6.25 -6.12
C ILE A 61 2.05 -4.93 -6.89
N PHE A 62 1.84 -4.98 -8.21
CA PHE A 62 1.90 -3.79 -9.04
C PHE A 62 0.83 -2.76 -8.65
N ASP A 63 -0.40 -3.22 -8.42
CA ASP A 63 -1.51 -2.38 -7.95
C ASP A 63 -1.19 -1.76 -6.58
N LEU A 64 -0.69 -2.56 -5.63
CA LEU A 64 -0.25 -2.05 -4.33
C LEU A 64 0.84 -0.97 -4.47
N SER A 65 1.85 -1.23 -5.30
CA SER A 65 2.96 -0.31 -5.55
C SER A 65 2.44 1.03 -6.11
N ARG A 66 1.47 0.98 -7.03
CA ARG A 66 0.81 2.17 -7.56
C ARG A 66 0.11 2.97 -6.47
N TYR A 67 -0.67 2.33 -5.59
CA TYR A 67 -1.36 3.03 -4.50
C TYR A 67 -0.38 3.65 -3.49
N LEU A 68 0.74 2.98 -3.22
CA LEU A 68 1.78 3.51 -2.34
C LEU A 68 2.47 4.75 -2.94
N VAL A 69 2.77 4.73 -4.24
CA VAL A 69 3.33 5.91 -4.94
C VAL A 69 2.33 7.08 -4.92
N ILE A 70 1.04 6.80 -5.17
CA ILE A 70 -0.02 7.82 -5.04
C ILE A 70 -0.06 8.37 -3.61
N SER A 71 -0.01 7.49 -2.59
CA SER A 71 0.02 7.90 -1.18
C SER A 71 1.21 8.79 -0.84
N PHE A 72 2.37 8.50 -1.42
CA PHE A 72 3.59 9.27 -1.21
C PHE A 72 3.45 10.68 -1.79
N PHE A 73 3.07 10.80 -3.08
CA PHE A 73 2.86 12.11 -3.70
C PHE A 73 1.77 12.90 -2.99
N TYR A 74 0.69 12.22 -2.60
CA TYR A 74 -0.38 12.83 -1.84
C TYR A 74 0.10 13.38 -0.49
N SER A 75 0.87 12.59 0.27
CA SER A 75 1.48 13.05 1.53
C SER A 75 2.45 14.22 1.32
N LEU A 76 3.24 14.19 0.24
CA LEU A 76 4.16 15.27 -0.11
C LEU A 76 3.39 16.56 -0.39
N THR A 77 2.33 16.50 -1.21
CA THR A 77 1.48 17.67 -1.49
C THR A 77 0.86 18.25 -0.21
N MET A 78 0.43 17.38 0.71
CA MET A 78 -0.20 17.81 1.97
C MET A 78 0.80 18.39 2.97
N SER A 79 2.09 18.06 2.88
CA SER A 79 3.11 18.68 3.74
C SER A 79 3.35 20.17 3.45
N PHE A 80 2.98 20.65 2.26
CA PHE A 80 3.07 22.08 1.90
C PHE A 80 1.89 22.90 2.42
N PHE A 81 0.82 22.25 2.88
CA PHE A 81 -0.30 22.94 3.53
C PHE A 81 0.02 23.09 5.02
N HIS A 82 0.27 24.32 5.46
CA HIS A 82 0.37 24.64 6.88
C HIS A 82 -1.04 24.69 7.49
N ILE A 83 -1.25 23.94 8.57
CA ILE A 83 -2.43 24.08 9.41
C ILE A 83 -2.11 25.21 10.38
N ASP A 84 -2.46 26.45 10.03
CA ASP A 84 -2.48 27.54 11.00
C ASP A 84 -3.76 27.45 11.84
N GLU A 85 -3.69 27.85 13.12
CA GLU A 85 -4.80 27.73 14.08
C GLU A 85 -6.05 28.57 13.71
N LEU A 86 -5.94 29.49 12.76
CA LEU A 86 -7.03 30.34 12.26
C LEU A 86 -7.57 29.81 10.93
N LEU A 87 -8.09 28.60 10.96
CA LEU A 87 -8.71 27.97 9.80
C LEU A 87 -10.06 28.61 9.51
N SER A 88 -10.20 29.21 8.33
CA SER A 88 -11.52 29.63 7.85
C SER A 88 -12.44 28.41 7.69
N ASN A 89 -13.75 28.58 7.84
CA ASN A 89 -14.72 27.48 7.67
C ASN A 89 -14.61 26.77 6.31
N PHE A 90 -14.12 27.47 5.28
CA PHE A 90 -13.91 26.91 3.94
C PHE A 90 -12.69 25.97 3.88
N GLU A 91 -11.57 26.35 4.49
CA GLU A 91 -10.36 25.50 4.57
C GLU A 91 -10.62 24.22 5.37
N LEU A 92 -11.51 24.30 6.36
CA LEU A 92 -11.84 23.19 7.24
C LEU A 92 -12.57 22.08 6.48
N VAL A 93 -13.48 22.46 5.57
CA VAL A 93 -14.15 21.51 4.67
C VAL A 93 -13.15 20.87 3.72
N ILE A 94 -12.21 21.63 3.17
CA ILE A 94 -11.18 21.12 2.27
C ILE A 94 -10.28 20.09 2.98
N TYR A 95 -9.78 20.43 4.17
CA TYR A 95 -8.93 19.52 4.95
C TYR A 95 -9.68 18.28 5.43
N PHE A 96 -10.98 18.40 5.72
CA PHE A 96 -11.82 17.24 5.99
C PHE A 96 -11.88 16.29 4.78
N ILE A 97 -12.16 16.82 3.58
CA ILE A 97 -12.22 16.02 2.35
C ILE A 97 -10.88 15.30 2.12
N PHE A 98 -9.76 16.01 2.26
CA PHE A 98 -8.44 15.38 2.11
C PHE A 98 -8.19 14.30 3.17
N SER A 99 -8.58 14.53 4.43
CA SER A 99 -8.46 13.54 5.49
C SER A 99 -9.25 12.27 5.17
N VAL A 100 -10.48 12.40 4.66
CA VAL A 100 -11.30 11.25 4.25
C VAL A 100 -10.67 10.50 3.07
N ILE A 101 -10.18 11.22 2.06
CA ILE A 101 -9.50 10.60 0.90
C ILE A 101 -8.27 9.81 1.37
N TYR A 102 -7.49 10.34 2.30
CA TYR A 102 -6.33 9.64 2.85
C TYR A 102 -6.71 8.32 3.52
N ILE A 103 -7.73 8.34 4.38
CA ILE A 103 -8.20 7.13 5.07
C ILE A 103 -8.69 6.08 4.07
N LEU A 104 -9.41 6.48 3.02
CA LEU A 104 -9.83 5.56 1.96
C LEU A 104 -8.63 4.94 1.24
N LEU A 105 -7.59 5.72 0.97
CA LEU A 105 -6.36 5.23 0.35
C LEU A 105 -5.66 4.20 1.23
N LEU A 106 -5.57 4.46 2.54
CA LEU A 106 -4.99 3.51 3.51
C LEU A 106 -5.77 2.19 3.56
N LEU A 107 -7.11 2.24 3.51
CA LEU A 107 -7.94 1.03 3.45
C LEU A 107 -7.67 0.21 2.17
N VAL A 108 -7.51 0.87 1.02
CA VAL A 108 -7.17 0.20 -0.25
C VAL A 108 -5.79 -0.45 -0.18
N ILE A 109 -4.80 0.23 0.40
CA ILE A 109 -3.46 -0.32 0.62
C ILE A 109 -3.53 -1.56 1.52
N GLY A 110 -4.23 -1.46 2.67
CA GLY A 110 -4.41 -2.58 3.60
C GLY A 110 -5.09 -3.79 2.95
N PHE A 111 -6.11 -3.56 2.13
CA PHE A 111 -6.81 -4.62 1.41
C PHE A 111 -5.91 -5.34 0.37
N ASN A 112 -5.08 -4.58 -0.35
CA ASN A 112 -4.14 -5.18 -1.31
C ASN A 112 -3.03 -5.98 -0.60
N LEU A 113 -2.55 -5.51 0.56
CA LEU A 113 -1.63 -6.29 1.40
C LEU A 113 -2.24 -7.61 1.84
N PHE A 114 -3.50 -7.60 2.30
CA PHE A 114 -4.21 -8.82 2.66
C PHE A 114 -4.33 -9.81 1.49
N LYS A 115 -4.64 -9.31 0.29
CA LYS A 115 -4.67 -10.15 -0.93
C LYS A 115 -3.32 -10.79 -1.25
N ILE A 116 -2.22 -10.04 -1.11
CA ILE A 116 -0.86 -10.57 -1.32
C ILE A 116 -0.61 -11.74 -0.36
N VAL A 117 -0.91 -11.56 0.93
CA VAL A 117 -0.75 -12.62 1.95
C VAL A 117 -1.62 -13.84 1.61
N SER A 118 -2.86 -13.64 1.18
CA SER A 118 -3.74 -14.73 0.76
C SER A 118 -3.19 -15.49 -0.44
N ASN A 119 -2.68 -14.78 -1.46
CA ASN A 119 -2.10 -15.41 -2.65
C ASN A 119 -0.84 -16.23 -2.28
N ILE A 120 0.00 -15.73 -1.37
CA ILE A 120 1.17 -16.47 -0.88
C ILE A 120 0.73 -17.74 -0.15
N LYS A 121 -0.28 -17.65 0.72
CA LYS A 121 -0.84 -18.82 1.42
C LYS A 121 -1.30 -19.88 0.43
N ASP A 122 -2.02 -19.49 -0.62
CA ASP A 122 -2.52 -20.43 -1.63
C ASP A 122 -1.39 -21.07 -2.43
N ILE A 123 -0.36 -20.30 -2.78
CA ILE A 123 0.86 -20.81 -3.43
C ILE A 123 1.56 -21.85 -2.56
N VAL A 124 1.75 -21.55 -1.27
CA VAL A 124 2.44 -22.45 -0.33
C VAL A 124 1.65 -23.74 -0.12
N LEU A 125 0.33 -23.66 0.05
CA LEU A 125 -0.53 -24.83 0.22
C LEU A 125 -0.53 -25.76 -0.99
N VAL A 126 -0.43 -25.21 -2.21
CA VAL A 126 -0.31 -26.03 -3.42
C VAL A 126 1.07 -26.68 -3.47
N SER A 127 2.15 -25.94 -3.20
CA SER A 127 3.52 -26.47 -3.25
C SER A 127 3.87 -27.52 -2.18
N LEU A 128 3.11 -27.60 -1.08
CA LEU A 128 3.33 -28.56 0.02
C LEU A 128 2.49 -29.84 -0.11
N LYS A 129 1.57 -29.91 -1.08
CA LYS A 129 0.73 -31.09 -1.34
C LYS A 129 1.38 -32.10 -2.30
N ASP A 130 2.47 -31.70 -2.95
CA ASP A 130 3.36 -32.56 -3.74
C ASP A 130 4.62 -32.90 -2.94
#